data_AF-A0A6I3F6J2-F1
#
_entry.id   AF-A0A6I3F6J2-F1
#
_cell.length_a   1.000
_cell.length_b   1.000
_cell.length_c   1.000
_cell.angle_alpha   90.00
_cell.angle_beta   90.00
_cell.angle_gamma   90.00
#
_symmetry.space_group_name_H-M   'P 1'
#
loop_
_entity.id
_entity.type
_entity.pdbx_description
1 polymer ?
#
loop_
_entity_poly.entity_id
_entity_poly.type
_entity_poly.pdbx_seq_one_letter_code
_entity_poly.pdbx_strand_id
1 'polypeptide(L)'
;MNPQMSMKAKVRSSSMGPPVGGRNSGRSVPMPEAGAWVSGGCGSASSWRSELGVSVESASGITPRHSHTRALFRVMDSVAALLFAPMAIGGRSDQTRQTMIETAEKLFAERGFDGLSLREVALASGQRNHSAVQYHFGSKSGLIEAVFEARMAPIDARRREMLLELDGVGRSGDVMGLVDAMVRPLAEAVIIDPPGWWGRFLGQVYRTSPELMTTERPTMGALAEAGRRLFELLVDVPGELRGHRLRLALRSNVQMLADHEYALGKAPVDHTGTRSAIIIAEQVDLVFAMLTAPPSEALRDAIARS
;
A
#
# COMPACT_ATOMS: atom_id res chain seq x y z
N MET A 1 -43.19 -13.20 69.67
CA MET A 1 -42.71 -14.46 69.07
C MET A 1 -41.34 -14.22 68.46
N ASN A 2 -40.33 -14.88 68.98
CA ASN A 2 -38.96 -15.07 68.47
C ASN A 2 -38.69 -16.58 68.60
N PRO A 3 -37.59 -17.20 68.13
CA PRO A 3 -36.70 -16.99 66.96
C PRO A 3 -36.55 -18.31 66.14
N GLN A 4 -35.83 -18.29 65.00
CA GLN A 4 -34.77 -19.28 64.68
C GLN A 4 -33.78 -18.61 63.69
N MET A 5 -32.50 -18.37 64.01
CA MET A 5 -31.35 -19.31 64.16
C MET A 5 -31.10 -20.16 62.90
N SER A 6 -29.88 -20.41 62.40
CA SER A 6 -28.52 -19.98 62.74
C SER A 6 -27.52 -20.67 61.78
N MET A 7 -26.31 -20.09 61.65
CA MET A 7 -24.97 -20.74 61.51
C MET A 7 -24.63 -21.54 60.23
N LYS A 8 -23.60 -21.13 59.47
CA LYS A 8 -22.12 -21.29 59.64
C LYS A 8 -21.59 -22.73 59.46
N ALA A 9 -20.73 -22.91 58.45
CA ALA A 9 -19.47 -23.69 58.44
C ALA A 9 -18.77 -23.38 57.09
N LYS A 10 -17.56 -22.85 56.94
CA LYS A 10 -16.22 -23.16 57.48
C LYS A 10 -15.74 -24.57 57.13
N VAL A 11 -14.95 -24.68 56.06
CA VAL A 11 -13.86 -25.66 55.93
C VAL A 11 -12.60 -24.95 55.44
N ARG A 12 -11.50 -25.21 56.14
CA ARG A 12 -10.13 -24.73 55.96
C ARG A 12 -9.24 -25.98 55.79
N SER A 13 -7.99 -25.71 55.39
CA SER A 13 -6.77 -26.53 55.48
C SER A 13 -6.39 -27.26 54.19
N SER A 14 -5.30 -26.85 53.52
CA SER A 14 -3.86 -27.18 53.76
C SER A 14 -3.51 -28.46 52.99
N SER A 15 -2.37 -28.71 52.36
CA SER A 15 -0.99 -28.17 52.29
C SER A 15 -0.35 -28.82 51.05
N MET A 16 0.64 -28.25 50.36
CA MET A 16 2.07 -28.63 50.47
C MET A 16 2.80 -27.94 49.31
N GLY A 17 3.88 -27.21 49.62
CA GLY A 17 4.89 -26.82 48.63
C GLY A 17 6.05 -27.82 48.62
N PRO A 18 6.95 -27.73 47.62
CA PRO A 18 8.33 -28.20 47.76
C PRO A 18 9.37 -27.09 47.44
N PRO A 19 10.68 -27.33 47.68
CA PRO A 19 11.58 -26.37 48.31
C PRO A 19 12.64 -25.72 47.38
N VAL A 20 13.45 -24.86 48.00
CA VAL A 20 14.61 -24.11 47.47
C VAL A 20 15.90 -24.92 47.57
N GLY A 21 16.79 -24.79 46.57
CA GLY A 21 18.26 -24.75 46.78
C GLY A 21 19.13 -25.56 45.82
N GLY A 22 20.12 -24.91 45.17
CA GLY A 22 21.35 -25.58 44.71
C GLY A 22 21.99 -25.10 43.40
N ARG A 23 22.91 -24.14 43.52
CA ARG A 23 23.99 -23.66 42.61
C ARG A 23 24.47 -24.66 41.52
N ASN A 24 24.80 -24.18 40.31
CA ASN A 24 26.21 -23.98 39.90
C ASN A 24 26.38 -23.18 38.59
N SER A 25 27.43 -22.35 38.57
CA SER A 25 28.32 -21.94 37.45
C SER A 25 27.73 -21.83 36.02
N GLY A 26 27.80 -20.74 35.27
CA GLY A 26 28.87 -19.76 35.14
C GLY A 26 29.26 -19.68 33.67
N ARG A 27 29.02 -18.53 33.03
CA ARG A 27 29.81 -17.94 31.93
C ARG A 27 29.13 -16.67 31.44
N SER A 28 29.62 -15.56 31.95
CA SER A 28 29.52 -14.23 31.37
C SER A 28 30.41 -14.16 30.13
N VAL A 29 29.86 -13.74 28.98
CA VAL A 29 30.60 -13.22 27.82
C VAL A 29 29.73 -12.09 27.20
N PRO A 30 30.33 -10.95 26.78
CA PRO A 30 29.71 -9.63 26.89
C PRO A 30 29.04 -9.12 25.60
N MET A 31 28.19 -8.09 25.76
CA MET A 31 27.79 -7.19 24.68
C MET A 31 28.99 -6.33 24.25
N PRO A 32 29.19 -6.06 22.94
CA PRO A 32 30.12 -5.03 22.51
C PRO A 32 29.43 -3.66 22.47
N GLU A 33 30.09 -2.69 23.11
CA GLU A 33 29.78 -1.27 23.08
C GLU A 33 30.06 -0.62 21.72
N ALA A 34 29.40 0.53 21.53
CA ALA A 34 29.56 1.44 20.42
C ALA A 34 30.98 1.99 20.30
N GLY A 35 31.56 1.89 19.10
CA GLY A 35 32.82 2.52 18.71
C GLY A 35 32.65 3.31 17.43
N ALA A 36 32.96 4.60 17.50
CA ALA A 36 32.83 5.61 16.47
C ALA A 36 33.80 5.45 15.28
N TRP A 37 33.32 5.74 14.08
CA TRP A 37 34.07 6.23 12.90
C TRP A 37 33.11 7.16 12.13
N VAL A 38 33.22 8.49 12.27
CA VAL A 38 34.01 9.42 11.44
C VAL A 38 33.64 9.40 9.95
N SER A 39 33.14 10.55 9.54
CA SER A 39 32.94 11.12 8.20
C SER A 39 34.00 10.77 7.15
N GLY A 40 33.56 10.43 5.94
CA GLY A 40 34.40 10.52 4.75
C GLY A 40 33.80 9.92 3.47
N GLY A 41 33.46 10.79 2.51
CA GLY A 41 33.89 10.61 1.12
C GLY A 41 33.01 9.77 0.18
N CYS A 42 32.41 10.47 -0.78
CA CYS A 42 31.93 9.97 -2.06
C CYS A 42 33.00 9.11 -2.78
N GLY A 43 32.65 7.90 -3.23
CA GLY A 43 33.53 7.00 -3.98
C GLY A 43 32.80 6.34 -5.15
N SER A 44 33.35 6.49 -6.35
CA SER A 44 32.77 6.22 -7.66
C SER A 44 32.48 4.74 -8.00
N ALA A 45 31.53 4.55 -8.91
CA ALA A 45 30.93 3.29 -9.37
C ALA A 45 31.83 2.32 -10.18
N SER A 46 33.06 2.03 -9.74
CA SER A 46 33.99 1.18 -10.49
C SER A 46 34.57 -0.05 -9.75
N SER A 47 34.14 -0.37 -8.53
CA SER A 47 34.78 -1.47 -7.75
C SER A 47 34.03 -2.82 -7.72
N TRP A 48 32.94 -3.02 -8.46
CA TRP A 48 32.13 -4.25 -8.36
C TRP A 48 32.44 -5.34 -9.40
N ARG A 49 33.62 -5.31 -10.04
CA ARG A 49 33.87 -6.12 -11.26
C ARG A 49 34.85 -7.30 -11.11
N SER A 50 35.13 -7.78 -9.89
CA SER A 50 36.16 -8.83 -9.70
C SER A 50 35.76 -9.95 -8.74
N GLU A 51 34.53 -10.47 -8.82
CA GLU A 51 34.10 -11.58 -7.97
C GLU A 51 33.29 -12.68 -8.67
N LEU A 52 33.56 -12.92 -9.95
CA LEU A 52 33.16 -14.16 -10.63
C LEU A 52 34.32 -14.67 -11.49
N GLY A 53 35.04 -15.67 -10.96
CA GLY A 53 36.14 -16.35 -11.63
C GLY A 53 35.66 -17.18 -12.81
N VAL A 54 35.54 -16.54 -13.98
CA VAL A 54 35.32 -17.21 -15.27
C VAL A 54 36.49 -16.86 -16.19
N SER A 55 37.36 -17.83 -16.44
CA SER A 55 38.39 -17.76 -17.48
C SER A 55 37.74 -17.84 -18.86
N VAL A 56 37.97 -16.84 -19.71
CA VAL A 56 37.58 -16.88 -21.13
C VAL A 56 38.84 -17.14 -21.96
N GLU A 57 38.97 -18.38 -22.43
CA GLU A 57 39.86 -18.69 -23.55
C GLU A 57 39.26 -18.18 -24.87
N SER A 58 40.14 -17.71 -25.73
CA SER A 58 39.88 -17.09 -27.02
C SER A 58 39.23 -18.06 -28.02
N ALA A 59 38.01 -17.75 -28.46
CA ALA A 59 37.45 -18.28 -29.70
C ALA A 59 36.82 -17.13 -30.50
N SER A 60 37.51 -16.78 -31.57
CA SER A 60 37.12 -15.83 -32.60
C SER A 60 35.88 -16.28 -33.37
N GLY A 61 34.93 -15.36 -33.55
CA GLY A 61 33.96 -15.36 -34.66
C GLY A 61 32.58 -15.90 -34.34
N ILE A 62 31.71 -15.05 -33.77
CA ILE A 62 30.26 -14.92 -34.03
C ILE A 62 29.85 -13.56 -33.45
N THR A 63 29.30 -12.67 -34.28
CA THR A 63 28.72 -11.38 -33.83
C THR A 63 27.24 -11.55 -33.50
N PRO A 64 26.77 -11.26 -32.26
CA PRO A 64 25.36 -11.07 -31.97
C PRO A 64 24.96 -9.60 -32.13
N ARG A 65 23.84 -9.38 -32.82
CA ARG A 65 23.24 -8.08 -33.12
C ARG A 65 22.59 -7.50 -31.85
N HIS A 66 23.18 -6.48 -31.24
CA HIS A 66 22.60 -5.77 -30.08
C HIS A 66 21.86 -4.50 -30.52
N SER A 67 20.53 -4.45 -30.36
CA SER A 67 19.75 -3.21 -30.53
C SER A 67 18.68 -2.92 -29.48
N HIS A 68 18.46 -3.75 -28.45
CA HIS A 68 17.35 -3.55 -27.50
C HIS A 68 17.75 -3.08 -26.09
N THR A 69 19.01 -3.21 -25.69
CA THR A 69 19.43 -2.96 -24.28
C THR A 69 19.73 -1.49 -23.96
N ARG A 70 19.81 -0.59 -24.96
CA ARG A 70 20.08 0.85 -24.75
C ARG A 70 18.82 1.71 -24.60
N ALA A 71 17.66 1.24 -25.03
CA ALA A 71 16.40 1.98 -24.92
C ALA A 71 15.81 1.93 -23.50
N LEU A 72 15.98 0.81 -22.79
CA LEU A 72 15.49 0.62 -21.42
C LEU A 72 16.16 1.56 -20.40
N PHE A 73 17.44 1.91 -20.57
CA PHE A 73 18.16 2.78 -19.64
C PHE A 73 17.76 4.27 -19.74
N ARG A 74 17.40 4.77 -20.94
CA ARG A 74 16.97 6.19 -21.09
C ARG A 74 15.58 6.47 -20.52
N VAL A 75 14.70 5.47 -20.52
CA VAL A 75 13.37 5.58 -19.91
C VAL A 75 13.50 5.65 -18.38
N MET A 76 14.40 4.87 -17.78
CA MET A 76 14.64 4.88 -16.33
C MET A 76 15.30 6.18 -15.82
N ASP A 77 16.25 6.76 -16.55
CA ASP A 77 16.85 8.06 -16.18
C ASP A 77 15.84 9.22 -16.23
N SER A 78 14.86 9.15 -17.13
CA SER A 78 13.80 10.16 -17.28
C SER A 78 12.74 10.05 -16.19
N VAL A 79 12.44 8.83 -15.73
CA VAL A 79 11.54 8.56 -14.59
C VAL A 79 12.19 9.00 -13.27
N ALA A 80 13.50 8.76 -13.08
CA ALA A 80 14.23 9.27 -11.92
C ALA A 80 14.25 10.82 -11.87
N ALA A 81 14.42 11.49 -13.01
CA ALA A 81 14.38 12.96 -13.06
C ALA A 81 13.00 13.55 -12.71
N LEU A 82 11.90 12.85 -13.00
CA LEU A 82 10.53 13.25 -12.64
C LEU A 82 10.19 12.93 -11.17
N LEU A 83 10.74 11.85 -10.61
CA LEU A 83 10.55 11.45 -9.21
C LEU A 83 11.41 12.26 -8.22
N PHE A 84 12.52 12.85 -8.69
CA PHE A 84 13.45 13.63 -7.86
C PHE A 84 13.59 15.11 -8.26
N ALA A 85 12.75 15.61 -9.18
CA ALA A 85 12.67 17.05 -9.43
C ALA A 85 12.30 17.77 -8.11
N PRO A 86 13.02 18.82 -7.70
CA PRO A 86 12.66 19.57 -6.51
C PRO A 86 11.24 20.12 -6.71
N MET A 87 10.28 19.64 -5.91
CA MET A 87 8.94 20.22 -5.84
C MET A 87 9.12 21.73 -5.73
N ALA A 88 8.48 22.47 -6.64
CA ALA A 88 8.39 23.92 -6.56
C ALA A 88 8.03 24.31 -5.12
N ILE A 89 8.80 25.21 -4.52
CA ILE A 89 8.59 25.68 -3.15
C ILE A 89 7.24 26.39 -3.11
N GLY A 90 6.19 25.63 -2.78
CA GLY A 90 4.89 26.17 -2.43
C GLY A 90 5.04 27.14 -1.27
N GLY A 91 4.11 28.08 -1.14
CA GLY A 91 4.16 29.04 -0.05
C GLY A 91 4.24 28.31 1.30
N ARG A 92 4.70 28.99 2.36
CA ARG A 92 4.73 28.42 3.73
C ARG A 92 3.42 27.73 4.14
N SER A 93 2.29 28.22 3.62
CA SER A 93 0.96 27.65 3.76
C SER A 93 0.81 26.26 3.12
N ASP A 94 1.36 26.04 1.92
CA ASP A 94 1.27 24.78 1.19
C ASP A 94 2.13 23.69 1.86
N GLN A 95 3.33 24.05 2.31
CA GLN A 95 4.17 23.15 3.09
C GLN A 95 3.49 22.73 4.40
N THR A 96 2.84 23.69 5.07
CA THR A 96 2.10 23.43 6.32
C THR A 96 0.92 22.49 6.07
N ARG A 97 0.14 22.73 5.00
CA ARG A 97 -0.97 21.88 4.59
C ARG A 97 -0.50 20.45 4.28
N GLN A 98 0.61 20.32 3.57
CA GLN A 98 1.20 19.01 3.22
C GLN A 98 1.64 18.24 4.47
N THR A 99 2.35 18.89 5.40
CA THR A 99 2.73 18.27 6.68
C THR A 99 1.51 17.80 7.49
N MET A 100 0.42 18.55 7.48
CA MET A 100 -0.83 18.12 8.14
C MET A 100 -1.45 16.89 7.47
N ILE A 101 -1.41 16.81 6.14
CA ILE A 101 -1.92 15.66 5.38
C ILE A 101 -1.12 14.40 5.71
N GLU A 102 0.21 14.47 5.64
CA GLU A 102 1.10 13.33 5.96
C GLU A 102 0.95 12.85 7.40
N THR A 103 0.87 13.81 8.33
CA THR A 103 0.64 13.51 9.75
C THR A 103 -0.73 12.87 9.98
N ALA A 104 -1.76 13.39 9.32
CA ALA A 104 -3.12 12.86 9.44
C ALA A 104 -3.22 11.44 8.88
N GLU A 105 -2.66 11.16 7.71
CA GLU A 105 -2.60 9.82 7.12
C GLU A 105 -2.05 8.80 8.11
N LYS A 106 -0.87 9.11 8.68
CA LYS A 106 -0.22 8.28 9.69
C LYS A 106 -1.12 8.01 10.90
N LEU A 107 -1.63 9.08 11.50
CA LEU A 107 -2.43 8.96 12.72
C LEU A 107 -3.70 8.17 12.45
N PHE A 108 -4.40 8.45 11.36
CA PHE A 108 -5.62 7.74 10.98
C PHE A 108 -5.36 6.25 10.76
N ALA A 109 -4.30 5.90 10.03
CA ALA A 109 -3.90 4.51 9.81
C ALA A 109 -3.57 3.75 11.11
N GLU A 110 -3.03 4.44 12.12
CA GLU A 110 -2.62 3.82 13.39
C GLU A 110 -3.75 3.73 14.43
N ARG A 111 -4.57 4.79 14.53
CA ARG A 111 -5.50 4.97 15.66
C ARG A 111 -6.97 4.92 15.29
N GLY A 112 -7.28 4.81 14.01
CA GLY A 112 -8.65 4.91 13.58
C GLY A 112 -9.06 6.33 13.24
N PHE A 113 -10.15 6.49 12.46
CA PHE A 113 -10.77 7.79 12.30
C PHE A 113 -11.33 8.25 13.65
N ASP A 114 -12.26 7.51 14.27
CA ASP A 114 -13.00 7.94 15.47
C ASP A 114 -12.12 8.38 16.65
N GLY A 115 -10.96 7.74 16.85
CA GLY A 115 -10.05 8.00 17.97
C GLY A 115 -9.20 9.27 17.85
N LEU A 116 -9.42 10.13 16.85
CA LEU A 116 -8.60 11.31 16.58
C LEU A 116 -9.41 12.61 16.45
N SER A 117 -8.91 13.65 17.11
CA SER A 117 -9.38 15.04 17.00
C SER A 117 -8.47 15.88 16.09
N LEU A 118 -9.03 16.96 15.50
CA LEU A 118 -8.24 17.91 14.69
C LEU A 118 -7.12 18.57 15.49
N ARG A 119 -7.32 18.74 16.80
CA ARG A 119 -6.31 19.29 17.72
C ARG A 119 -5.11 18.37 17.87
N GLU A 120 -5.33 17.06 17.97
CA GLU A 120 -4.24 16.08 18.03
C GLU A 120 -3.43 16.07 16.74
N VAL A 121 -4.09 16.17 15.58
CA VAL A 121 -3.40 16.31 14.29
C VAL A 121 -2.56 17.58 14.27
N ALA A 122 -3.11 18.72 14.71
CA ALA A 122 -2.38 19.99 14.75
C ALA A 122 -1.11 19.90 15.63
N LEU A 123 -1.26 19.31 16.82
CA LEU A 123 -0.16 19.06 17.75
C LEU A 123 0.92 18.16 17.13
N ALA A 124 0.51 17.02 16.56
CA ALA A 124 1.43 16.07 15.93
C ALA A 124 2.11 16.67 14.69
N SER A 125 1.46 17.59 14.00
CA SER A 125 1.99 18.31 12.83
C SER A 125 2.92 19.48 13.21
N GLY A 126 3.28 19.61 14.50
CA GLY A 126 4.16 20.66 15.01
C GLY A 126 3.55 22.07 15.01
N GLN A 127 2.23 22.18 14.89
CA GLN A 127 1.56 23.47 14.77
C GLN A 127 1.35 24.11 16.13
N ARG A 128 1.86 25.33 16.29
CA ARG A 128 1.63 26.15 17.49
C ARG A 128 0.17 26.61 17.60
N ASN A 129 -0.51 26.77 16.46
CA ASN A 129 -1.93 27.12 16.39
C ASN A 129 -2.78 25.86 16.22
N HIS A 130 -3.51 25.46 17.27
CA HIS A 130 -4.39 24.29 17.24
C HIS A 130 -5.59 24.43 16.31
N SER A 131 -5.94 25.65 15.89
CA SER A 131 -7.01 25.90 14.92
C SER A 131 -6.53 25.79 13.48
N ALA A 132 -5.24 25.60 13.21
CA ALA A 132 -4.70 25.59 11.86
C ALA A 132 -5.29 24.46 10.99
N VAL A 133 -5.45 23.26 11.55
CA VAL A 133 -6.08 22.14 10.84
C VAL A 133 -7.55 22.44 10.53
N GLN A 134 -8.29 23.02 11.49
CA GLN A 134 -9.67 23.43 11.27
C GLN A 134 -9.78 24.54 10.21
N TYR A 135 -8.82 25.47 10.17
CA TYR A 135 -8.76 26.52 9.16
C TYR A 135 -8.52 25.96 7.74
N HIS A 136 -7.60 25.01 7.59
CA HIS A 136 -7.26 24.45 6.27
C HIS A 136 -8.27 23.43 5.74
N PHE A 137 -8.91 22.66 6.62
CA PHE A 137 -9.73 21.51 6.22
C PHE A 137 -11.20 21.60 6.67
N GLY A 138 -11.53 22.58 7.52
CA GLY A 138 -12.88 22.82 8.05
C GLY A 138 -13.32 21.79 9.09
N SER A 139 -13.26 20.51 8.75
CA SER A 139 -13.74 19.40 9.57
C SER A 139 -12.80 18.19 9.47
N LYS A 140 -13.04 17.19 10.33
CA LYS A 140 -12.36 15.90 10.26
C LYS A 140 -12.63 15.16 8.95
N SER A 141 -13.88 15.18 8.48
CA SER A 141 -14.24 14.62 7.18
C SER A 141 -13.51 15.34 6.04
N GLY A 142 -13.42 16.67 6.10
CA GLY A 142 -12.65 17.45 5.12
C GLY A 142 -11.15 17.17 5.15
N LEU A 143 -10.59 16.84 6.33
CA LEU A 143 -9.20 16.39 6.44
C LEU A 143 -9.01 14.97 5.84
N ILE A 144 -9.92 14.03 6.13
CA ILE A 144 -9.88 12.67 5.56
C ILE A 144 -9.96 12.75 4.02
N GLU A 145 -10.88 13.56 3.50
CA GLU A 145 -11.01 13.80 2.07
C GLU A 145 -9.74 14.43 1.49
N ALA A 146 -9.16 15.44 2.15
CA ALA A 146 -7.91 16.04 1.67
C ALA A 146 -6.73 15.06 1.63
N VAL A 147 -6.62 14.15 2.59
CA VAL A 147 -5.61 13.06 2.58
C VAL A 147 -5.86 12.12 1.40
N PHE A 148 -7.11 11.69 1.24
CA PHE A 148 -7.51 10.79 0.16
C PHE A 148 -7.20 11.38 -1.22
N GLU A 149 -7.62 12.62 -1.47
CA GLU A 149 -7.42 13.34 -2.72
C GLU A 149 -5.93 13.54 -3.03
N ALA A 150 -5.13 13.92 -2.02
CA ALA A 150 -3.69 14.15 -2.20
C ALA A 150 -2.94 12.87 -2.65
N ARG A 151 -3.36 11.70 -2.15
CA ARG A 151 -2.77 10.41 -2.53
C ARG A 151 -3.35 9.84 -3.82
N MET A 152 -4.66 9.98 -4.07
CA MET A 152 -5.28 9.45 -5.29
C MET A 152 -4.93 10.25 -6.55
N ALA A 153 -4.71 11.57 -6.45
CA ALA A 153 -4.39 12.41 -7.59
C ALA A 153 -3.19 11.90 -8.43
N PRO A 154 -1.99 11.64 -7.87
CA PRO A 154 -0.87 11.11 -8.63
C PRO A 154 -1.12 9.67 -9.14
N ILE A 155 -1.85 8.85 -8.39
CA ILE A 155 -2.21 7.49 -8.81
C ILE A 155 -3.07 7.54 -10.06
N ASP A 156 -4.13 8.35 -10.06
CA ASP A 156 -5.04 8.51 -11.21
C ASP A 156 -4.39 9.22 -12.40
N ALA A 157 -3.43 10.12 -12.15
CA ALA A 157 -2.55 10.64 -13.20
C ALA A 157 -1.78 9.51 -13.90
N ARG A 158 -1.16 8.61 -13.14
CA ARG A 158 -0.47 7.44 -13.72
C ARG A 158 -1.42 6.49 -14.44
N ARG A 159 -2.64 6.26 -13.91
CA ARG A 159 -3.67 5.47 -14.63
C ARG A 159 -3.97 6.08 -16.00
N ARG A 160 -4.15 7.40 -16.06
CA ARG A 160 -4.44 8.13 -17.30
C ARG A 160 -3.33 7.97 -18.33
N GLU A 161 -2.08 8.06 -17.91
CA GLU A 161 -0.93 7.81 -18.80
C GLU A 161 -0.98 6.39 -19.37
N MET A 162 -1.20 5.37 -18.54
CA MET A 162 -1.31 3.99 -18.99
C MET A 162 -2.46 3.77 -19.99
N LEU A 163 -3.60 4.42 -19.78
CA LEU A 163 -4.73 4.38 -20.73
C LEU A 163 -4.37 5.05 -22.07
N LEU A 164 -3.69 6.20 -22.04
CA LEU A 164 -3.22 6.89 -23.25
C LEU A 164 -2.16 6.07 -23.99
N GLU A 165 -1.27 5.39 -23.26
CA GLU A 165 -0.28 4.47 -23.84
C GLU A 165 -0.98 3.31 -24.58
N LEU A 166 -1.99 2.69 -23.98
CA LEU A 166 -2.81 1.64 -24.62
C LEU A 166 -3.50 2.15 -25.88
N ASP A 167 -4.10 3.33 -25.82
CA ASP A 167 -4.78 3.95 -26.95
C ASP A 167 -3.80 4.27 -28.08
N GLY A 168 -2.61 4.81 -27.75
CA GLY A 168 -1.58 5.18 -28.71
C GLY A 168 -0.99 4.00 -29.49
N VAL A 169 -1.04 2.78 -28.94
CA VAL A 169 -0.58 1.56 -29.62
C VAL A 169 -1.73 0.71 -30.19
N GLY A 170 -2.96 1.25 -30.23
CA GLY A 170 -4.12 0.56 -30.79
C GLY A 170 -4.64 -0.61 -29.94
N ARG A 171 -4.36 -0.61 -28.64
CA ARG A 171 -4.76 -1.65 -27.67
C ARG A 171 -5.85 -1.17 -26.70
N SER A 172 -6.68 -0.22 -27.10
CA SER A 172 -7.80 0.29 -26.29
C SER A 172 -8.77 -0.80 -25.80
N GLY A 173 -8.86 -1.92 -26.52
CA GLY A 173 -9.70 -3.08 -26.18
C GLY A 173 -8.99 -4.17 -25.35
N ASP A 174 -7.76 -3.92 -24.87
CA ASP A 174 -7.03 -4.89 -24.08
C ASP A 174 -7.51 -4.94 -22.63
N VAL A 175 -8.29 -5.97 -22.30
CA VAL A 175 -8.84 -6.19 -20.95
C VAL A 175 -7.73 -6.28 -19.90
N MET A 176 -6.61 -6.96 -20.18
CA MET A 176 -5.52 -7.08 -19.21
C MET A 176 -4.82 -5.72 -19.02
N GLY A 177 -4.60 -4.98 -20.10
CA GLY A 177 -4.06 -3.62 -20.04
C GLY A 177 -4.93 -2.67 -19.20
N LEU A 178 -6.26 -2.75 -19.36
CA LEU A 178 -7.19 -1.94 -18.57
C LEU A 178 -7.16 -2.32 -17.09
N VAL A 179 -7.10 -3.63 -16.76
CA VAL A 179 -6.95 -4.10 -15.39
C VAL A 179 -5.63 -3.65 -14.78
N ASP A 180 -4.53 -3.75 -15.53
CA ASP A 180 -3.21 -3.28 -15.11
C ASP A 180 -3.25 -1.78 -14.80
N ALA A 181 -3.86 -0.96 -15.66
CA ALA A 181 -4.04 0.47 -15.44
C ALA A 181 -4.88 0.79 -14.19
N MET A 182 -5.82 -0.07 -13.79
CA MET A 182 -6.59 0.13 -12.56
C MET A 182 -5.79 -0.23 -11.30
N VAL A 183 -5.04 -1.33 -11.35
CA VAL A 183 -4.45 -2.00 -10.19
C VAL A 183 -3.03 -1.52 -9.92
N ARG A 184 -2.14 -1.55 -10.93
CA ARG A 184 -0.70 -1.36 -10.76
C ARG A 184 -0.34 -0.03 -10.10
N PRO A 185 -0.86 1.15 -10.50
CA PRO A 185 -0.48 2.42 -9.88
C PRO A 185 -0.81 2.51 -8.40
N LEU A 186 -1.91 1.88 -7.97
CA LEU A 186 -2.26 1.82 -6.55
C LEU A 186 -1.35 0.85 -5.79
N ALA A 187 -1.05 -0.30 -6.38
CA ALA A 187 -0.18 -1.30 -5.80
C ALA A 187 1.25 -0.76 -5.60
N GLU A 188 1.80 -0.09 -6.61
CA GLU A 188 3.10 0.58 -6.54
C GLU A 188 3.14 1.62 -5.41
N ALA A 189 2.08 2.43 -5.28
CA ALA A 189 1.97 3.45 -4.23
C ALA A 189 1.91 2.88 -2.80
N VAL A 190 1.55 1.60 -2.62
CA VAL A 190 1.52 0.94 -1.29
C VAL A 190 2.76 0.07 -1.07
N ILE A 191 3.26 -0.62 -2.10
CA ILE A 191 4.29 -1.65 -1.98
C ILE A 191 5.70 -1.08 -2.15
N ILE A 192 5.90 -0.09 -3.02
CA ILE A 192 7.24 0.42 -3.39
C ILE A 192 7.66 1.62 -2.52
N ASP A 193 6.71 2.33 -1.90
CA ASP A 193 6.96 3.46 -0.98
C ASP A 193 6.76 3.11 0.52
N PRO A 194 7.49 2.13 1.11
CA PRO A 194 7.37 1.79 2.52
C PRO A 194 8.34 2.58 3.44
N PRO A 195 7.99 2.77 4.73
CA PRO A 195 6.75 2.35 5.37
C PRO A 195 5.63 3.39 5.15
N GLY A 196 4.73 3.11 4.20
CA GLY A 196 3.53 3.91 3.98
C GLY A 196 2.51 3.65 5.09
N TRP A 197 1.63 4.62 5.32
CA TRP A 197 0.40 4.44 6.12
C TRP A 197 -0.84 4.36 5.21
N TRP A 198 -0.62 4.42 3.90
CA TRP A 198 -1.65 4.63 2.90
C TRP A 198 -2.59 3.43 2.70
N GLY A 199 -2.08 2.20 2.62
CA GLY A 199 -2.91 1.01 2.49
C GLY A 199 -3.77 0.78 3.74
N ARG A 200 -3.22 1.02 4.94
CA ARG A 200 -4.00 1.00 6.20
C ARG A 200 -5.04 2.11 6.28
N PHE A 201 -4.68 3.33 5.86
CA PHE A 201 -5.62 4.45 5.74
C PHE A 201 -6.78 4.11 4.79
N LEU A 202 -6.47 3.57 3.60
CA LEU A 202 -7.50 3.14 2.64
C LEU A 202 -8.37 2.02 3.18
N GLY A 203 -7.78 1.03 3.88
CA GLY A 203 -8.53 0.00 4.56
C GLY A 203 -9.53 0.58 5.57
N GLN A 204 -9.20 1.71 6.20
CA GLN A 204 -10.14 2.42 7.06
C GLN A 204 -11.21 3.18 6.27
N VAL A 205 -10.86 3.87 5.18
CA VAL A 205 -11.84 4.50 4.29
C VAL A 205 -12.94 3.51 3.90
N TYR A 206 -12.59 2.30 3.49
CA TYR A 206 -13.59 1.27 3.15
C TYR A 206 -14.49 0.82 4.31
N ARG A 207 -14.02 0.94 5.56
CA ARG A 207 -14.80 0.54 6.75
C ARG A 207 -15.73 1.64 7.23
N THR A 208 -15.28 2.89 7.19
CA THR A 208 -15.96 4.00 7.89
C THR A 208 -16.40 5.14 6.98
N SER A 209 -15.85 5.24 5.77
CA SER A 209 -16.14 6.31 4.81
C SER A 209 -16.18 5.77 3.36
N PRO A 210 -16.98 4.71 3.07
CA PRO A 210 -17.00 4.07 1.76
C PRO A 210 -17.41 5.02 0.63
N GLU A 211 -18.13 6.11 0.94
CA GLU A 211 -18.53 7.16 0.00
C GLU A 211 -17.36 7.82 -0.72
N LEU A 212 -16.16 7.85 -0.13
CA LEU A 212 -14.96 8.37 -0.79
C LEU A 212 -14.54 7.51 -1.98
N MET A 213 -14.85 6.20 -1.97
CA MET A 213 -14.54 5.27 -3.06
C MET A 213 -15.67 5.16 -4.08
N THR A 214 -16.91 5.48 -3.71
CA THR A 214 -18.08 5.28 -4.58
C THR A 214 -18.59 6.55 -5.25
N THR A 215 -18.17 7.72 -4.78
CA THR A 215 -18.58 9.01 -5.35
C THR A 215 -17.67 9.39 -6.51
N GLU A 216 -18.25 9.91 -7.60
CA GLU A 216 -17.48 10.43 -8.73
C GLU A 216 -16.59 11.60 -8.30
N ARG A 217 -15.30 11.53 -8.63
CA ARG A 217 -14.27 12.49 -8.23
C ARG A 217 -13.30 12.72 -9.39
N PRO A 218 -12.81 13.95 -9.63
CA PRO A 218 -11.82 14.22 -10.67
C PRO A 218 -10.54 13.37 -10.52
N THR A 219 -10.12 13.13 -9.29
CA THR A 219 -8.96 12.28 -8.92
C THR A 219 -9.20 10.79 -9.07
N MET A 220 -10.37 10.38 -9.59
CA MET A 220 -10.72 8.99 -9.89
C MET A 220 -11.22 8.85 -11.33
N GLY A 221 -11.03 9.86 -12.17
CA GLY A 221 -11.58 9.90 -13.52
C GLY A 221 -11.00 8.83 -14.45
N ALA A 222 -9.69 8.56 -14.36
CA ALA A 222 -9.08 7.50 -15.17
C ALA A 222 -9.47 6.11 -14.67
N LEU A 223 -9.62 5.92 -13.36
CA LEU A 223 -10.20 4.69 -12.80
C LEU A 223 -11.63 4.43 -13.33
N ALA A 224 -12.48 5.46 -13.32
CA ALA A 224 -13.85 5.37 -13.82
C ALA A 224 -13.89 5.03 -15.32
N GLU A 225 -13.04 5.67 -16.12
CA GLU A 225 -12.91 5.40 -17.55
C GLU A 225 -12.48 3.95 -17.84
N ALA A 226 -11.46 3.44 -17.13
CA ALA A 226 -11.04 2.05 -17.26
C ALA A 226 -12.18 1.08 -16.91
N GLY A 227 -12.91 1.36 -15.82
CA GLY A 227 -14.07 0.57 -15.40
C GLY A 227 -15.20 0.55 -16.44
N ARG A 228 -15.48 1.69 -17.07
CA ARG A 228 -16.48 1.80 -18.16
C ARG A 228 -16.09 0.96 -19.36
N ARG A 229 -14.83 1.07 -19.82
CA ARG A 229 -14.31 0.25 -20.95
C ARG A 229 -14.37 -1.24 -20.65
N LEU A 230 -14.01 -1.66 -19.43
CA LEU A 230 -14.14 -3.06 -19.00
C LEU A 230 -15.58 -3.54 -19.02
N PHE A 231 -16.53 -2.70 -18.57
CA PHE A 231 -17.96 -3.05 -18.60
C PHE A 231 -18.47 -3.29 -20.03
N GLU A 232 -17.94 -2.55 -21.01
CA GLU A 232 -18.24 -2.69 -22.44
C GLU A 232 -17.59 -3.94 -23.06
N LEU A 233 -16.34 -4.25 -22.67
CA LEU A 233 -15.56 -5.35 -23.25
C LEU A 233 -15.90 -6.73 -22.68
N LEU A 234 -16.36 -6.83 -21.42
CA LEU A 234 -16.69 -8.09 -20.76
C LEU A 234 -18.05 -8.65 -21.21
N VAL A 235 -18.29 -8.71 -22.52
CA VAL A 235 -19.57 -9.10 -23.12
C VAL A 235 -20.03 -10.51 -22.73
N ASP A 236 -19.08 -11.42 -22.53
CA ASP A 236 -19.33 -12.81 -22.12
C ASP A 236 -19.79 -12.96 -20.66
N VAL A 237 -19.67 -11.89 -19.88
CA VAL A 237 -20.18 -11.81 -18.51
C VAL A 237 -21.56 -11.12 -18.54
N PRO A 238 -22.62 -11.71 -17.98
CA PRO A 238 -23.92 -11.04 -17.84
C PRO A 238 -23.79 -9.66 -17.20
N GLY A 239 -24.51 -8.66 -17.72
CA GLY A 239 -24.39 -7.25 -17.29
C GLY A 239 -24.60 -7.03 -15.79
N GLU A 240 -25.54 -7.79 -15.20
CA GLU A 240 -25.81 -7.81 -13.75
C GLU A 240 -24.59 -8.22 -12.91
N LEU A 241 -23.74 -9.10 -13.46
CA LEU A 241 -22.52 -9.55 -12.79
C LEU A 241 -21.35 -8.60 -13.01
N ARG A 242 -21.27 -7.89 -14.16
CA ARG A 242 -20.14 -7.01 -14.48
C ARG A 242 -19.94 -5.94 -13.41
N GLY A 243 -21.01 -5.20 -13.08
CA GLY A 243 -20.96 -4.15 -12.06
C GLY A 243 -20.68 -4.70 -10.66
N HIS A 244 -21.23 -5.89 -10.35
CA HIS A 244 -20.95 -6.54 -9.08
C HIS A 244 -19.49 -6.97 -8.94
N ARG A 245 -18.94 -7.61 -9.98
CA ARG A 245 -17.53 -8.04 -10.03
C ARG A 245 -16.57 -6.88 -9.99
N LEU A 246 -16.85 -5.80 -10.72
CA LEU A 246 -16.02 -4.59 -10.70
C LEU A 246 -15.88 -4.03 -9.28
N ARG A 247 -17.00 -3.94 -8.55
CA ARG A 247 -17.01 -3.48 -7.16
C ARG A 247 -16.24 -4.42 -6.22
N LEU A 248 -16.43 -5.74 -6.38
CA LEU A 248 -15.70 -6.73 -5.58
C LEU A 248 -14.19 -6.67 -5.87
N ALA A 249 -13.81 -6.62 -7.15
CA ALA A 249 -12.42 -6.53 -7.60
C ALA A 249 -11.70 -5.31 -7.00
N LEU A 250 -12.31 -4.12 -7.08
CA LEU A 250 -11.74 -2.90 -6.51
C LEU A 250 -11.59 -2.98 -4.99
N ARG A 251 -12.61 -3.50 -4.29
CA ARG A 251 -12.56 -3.66 -2.83
C ARG A 251 -11.51 -4.68 -2.42
N SER A 252 -11.47 -5.84 -3.06
CA SER A 252 -10.49 -6.90 -2.79
C SER A 252 -9.06 -6.41 -3.04
N ASN A 253 -8.84 -5.64 -4.11
CA ASN A 253 -7.54 -5.04 -4.42
C ASN A 253 -7.00 -4.22 -3.23
N VAL A 254 -7.84 -3.33 -2.68
CA VAL A 254 -7.44 -2.51 -1.52
C VAL A 254 -7.21 -3.36 -0.27
N GLN A 255 -8.04 -4.36 -0.01
CA GLN A 255 -7.85 -5.23 1.16
C GLN A 255 -6.55 -6.04 1.07
N MET A 256 -6.22 -6.58 -0.11
CA MET A 256 -4.96 -7.28 -0.34
C MET A 256 -3.74 -6.38 -0.08
N LEU A 257 -3.80 -5.12 -0.50
CA LEU A 257 -2.74 -4.13 -0.23
C LEU A 257 -2.62 -3.78 1.26
N ALA A 258 -3.75 -3.60 1.94
CA ALA A 258 -3.77 -3.34 3.38
C ALA A 258 -3.22 -4.54 4.18
N ASP A 259 -3.55 -5.78 3.79
CA ASP A 259 -3.04 -7.00 4.40
C ASP A 259 -1.52 -7.15 4.16
N HIS A 260 -1.05 -6.77 2.97
CA HIS A 260 0.37 -6.74 2.64
C HIS A 260 1.14 -5.74 3.52
N GLU A 261 0.64 -4.51 3.67
CA GLU A 261 1.23 -3.49 4.55
C GLU A 261 1.23 -3.95 6.03
N TYR A 262 0.16 -4.60 6.48
CA TYR A 262 0.07 -5.17 7.83
C TYR A 262 1.11 -6.28 8.07
N ALA A 263 1.34 -7.13 7.07
CA ALA A 263 2.36 -8.17 7.13
C ALA A 263 3.78 -7.60 7.16
N LEU A 264 4.04 -6.52 6.41
CA LEU A 264 5.33 -5.81 6.41
C LEU A 264 5.63 -5.11 7.73
N GLY A 265 4.62 -4.67 8.50
CA GLY A 265 4.79 -4.09 9.83
C GLY A 265 5.47 -5.00 10.86
N LYS A 266 5.81 -6.25 10.51
CA LYS A 266 6.53 -7.22 11.35
C LYS A 266 7.76 -7.85 10.67
N ALA A 267 8.06 -7.54 9.41
CA ALA A 267 9.12 -8.18 8.65
C ALA A 267 10.05 -7.15 7.97
N PRO A 268 11.33 -7.47 7.72
CA PRO A 268 12.22 -6.59 6.96
C PRO A 268 11.62 -6.31 5.58
N VAL A 269 11.57 -5.03 5.19
CA VAL A 269 11.18 -4.62 3.85
C VAL A 269 12.20 -5.17 2.86
N ASP A 270 11.72 -5.98 1.91
CA ASP A 270 12.55 -6.45 0.81
C ASP A 270 12.66 -5.33 -0.23
N HIS A 271 13.78 -4.61 -0.20
CA HIS A 271 14.10 -3.56 -1.18
C HIS A 271 14.55 -4.15 -2.53
N THR A 272 14.66 -5.47 -2.67
CA THR A 272 14.91 -6.08 -3.98
C THR A 272 13.62 -5.97 -4.80
N GLY A 273 13.62 -5.08 -5.80
CA GLY A 273 12.43 -4.77 -6.60
C GLY A 273 11.74 -5.99 -7.22
N THR A 274 12.44 -7.13 -7.31
CA THR A 274 11.91 -8.42 -7.79
C THR A 274 10.71 -8.92 -6.98
N ARG A 275 10.74 -8.86 -5.64
CA ARG A 275 9.63 -9.38 -4.82
C ARG A 275 8.38 -8.51 -4.93
N SER A 276 8.55 -7.19 -4.87
CA SER A 276 7.46 -6.23 -5.08
C SER A 276 6.83 -6.37 -6.46
N ALA A 277 7.64 -6.56 -7.50
CA ALA A 277 7.14 -6.79 -8.86
C ALA A 277 6.28 -8.04 -8.98
N ILE A 278 6.67 -9.15 -8.34
CA ILE A 278 5.87 -10.39 -8.31
C ILE A 278 4.52 -10.15 -7.65
N ILE A 279 4.49 -9.49 -6.50
CA ILE A 279 3.26 -9.23 -5.74
C ILE A 279 2.31 -8.33 -6.53
N ILE A 280 2.83 -7.28 -7.17
CA ILE A 280 2.03 -6.40 -8.03
C ILE A 280 1.47 -7.19 -9.22
N ALA A 281 2.28 -8.00 -9.90
CA ALA A 281 1.84 -8.81 -11.02
C ALA A 281 0.76 -9.84 -10.61
N GLU A 282 0.97 -10.55 -9.50
CA GLU A 282 -0.01 -11.48 -8.95
C GLU A 282 -1.34 -10.79 -8.63
N GLN A 283 -1.29 -9.56 -8.09
CA GLN A 283 -2.49 -8.79 -7.79
C GLN A 283 -3.26 -8.40 -9.06
N VAL A 284 -2.56 -8.01 -10.12
CA VAL A 284 -3.16 -7.73 -11.44
C VAL A 284 -3.85 -8.99 -11.97
N ASP A 285 -3.19 -10.15 -11.93
CA ASP A 285 -3.74 -11.42 -12.39
C ASP A 285 -4.99 -11.86 -11.61
N LEU A 286 -4.97 -11.70 -10.28
CA LEU A 286 -6.11 -12.03 -9.42
C LEU A 286 -7.31 -11.13 -9.70
N VAL A 287 -7.10 -9.83 -9.86
CA VAL A 287 -8.17 -8.90 -10.24
C VAL A 287 -8.71 -9.20 -11.64
N PHE A 288 -7.83 -9.51 -12.59
CA PHE A 288 -8.22 -9.93 -13.93
C PHE A 288 -9.11 -11.18 -13.89
N ALA A 289 -8.71 -12.20 -13.12
CA ALA A 289 -9.48 -13.43 -12.95
C ALA A 289 -10.86 -13.16 -12.32
N MET A 290 -10.96 -12.30 -11.31
CA MET A 290 -12.23 -11.92 -10.68
C MET A 290 -13.22 -11.29 -11.68
N LEU A 291 -12.71 -10.51 -12.62
CA LEU A 291 -13.53 -9.82 -13.62
C LEU A 291 -13.95 -10.75 -14.77
N THR A 292 -13.02 -11.58 -15.25
CA THR A 292 -13.15 -12.33 -16.51
C THR A 292 -13.66 -13.77 -16.33
N ALA A 293 -13.62 -14.34 -15.13
CA ALA A 293 -14.01 -15.73 -14.92
C ALA A 293 -15.40 -16.04 -15.49
N PRO A 294 -15.61 -17.03 -16.37
CA PRO A 294 -16.94 -17.32 -16.88
C PRO A 294 -17.87 -17.69 -15.72
N PRO A 295 -19.14 -17.23 -15.70
CA PRO A 295 -20.09 -17.69 -14.70
C PRO A 295 -20.24 -19.22 -14.81
N SER A 296 -20.48 -19.90 -13.69
CA SER A 296 -20.84 -21.31 -13.72
C SER A 296 -22.20 -21.49 -14.40
N GLU A 297 -22.49 -22.71 -14.86
CA GLU A 297 -23.81 -23.05 -15.41
C GLU A 297 -24.93 -22.78 -14.38
N ALA A 298 -24.73 -23.22 -13.14
CA ALA A 298 -25.67 -22.95 -12.06
C ALA A 298 -25.94 -21.45 -11.82
N LEU A 299 -24.93 -20.58 -11.98
CA LEU A 299 -25.10 -19.14 -11.86
C LEU A 299 -25.83 -18.55 -13.06
N ARG A 300 -25.53 -19.01 -14.29
CA ARG A 300 -26.28 -18.61 -15.49
C ARG A 300 -27.76 -18.99 -15.36
N ASP A 301 -28.03 -20.20 -14.89
CA ASP A 301 -29.41 -20.68 -14.72
C ASP A 301 -30.15 -19.90 -13.62
N ALA A 302 -29.44 -19.48 -12.56
CA ALA A 302 -30.02 -18.65 -11.51
C ALA A 302 -30.42 -17.27 -12.03
N ILE A 303 -29.57 -16.64 -12.85
CA ILE A 303 -29.85 -15.36 -13.52
C ILE A 303 -31.02 -15.49 -14.50
N ALA A 304 -31.07 -16.57 -15.29
CA ALA A 304 -32.16 -16.78 -16.25
C ALA A 304 -33.55 -16.96 -15.59
N ARG A 305 -33.59 -17.24 -14.28
CA ARG A 305 -34.83 -17.42 -13.50
C ARG A 305 -35.26 -16.18 -12.70
N SER A 306 -34.40 -15.17 -12.56
CA SER A 306 -34.71 -13.93 -11.82
C SER A 306 -35.36 -12.88 -12.72
#